data_AF-A0A941EPR7-F1
#
_entry.id   AF-A0A941EPR7-F1
#
_cell.length_a   1.000
_cell.length_b   1.000
_cell.length_c   1.000
_cell.angle_alpha   90.00
_cell.angle_beta   90.00
_cell.angle_gamma   90.00
#
_symmetry.space_group_name_H-M   'P 1'
#
loop_
_entity.id
_entity.type
_entity.pdbx_description
1 polymer ?
#
loop_
_entity_poly.entity_id
_entity_poly.type
_entity_poly.pdbx_seq_one_letter_code
_entity_poly.pdbx_strand_id
1 'polypeptide(L)'
;MSETASDGYALVLRPGQELSRRAVSSPSGEYSVVHQHDGNVVVYRNADRFVVWAAGTDFQRAPVNPGIVPTDALDRVHGLPGRLALERDGNLVVYSSAGAALWASHTADRQVSALMIHDRGRLVLRSERGTIPWSSSYPPPRWDGWNRVGDGRVLRRGQCLRNASLVSADGAYVFVVGEGAGAFLCRTDGPFLWAVNLGNGEGFELTEDGRLVARAADGLERPADALGVSASTAAELAARGAARMLVTDDGRLAIADEAGEILWALEAPIVRRTMPTPTTPLRARRPRIPPGVPKLPVGEDVPVIRTDFSDDEAWRDALARVSARYEWHGDEPLSVDVTAIEDRRYAGLTAAQLAVLVPAEADWPMLVVADAQTMAAPARHLLLVGLDEDSLGPTVRATPAAVVEIAINLWMGNMDWEDFAGDPDYDTYDPDAILTASGIPEPE
;
A
#
# COMPACT_ATOMS: atom_id res chain seq x y z
N MET A 1 0.57 16.56 41.41
CA MET A 1 0.75 17.72 40.51
C MET A 1 0.35 17.24 39.12
N SER A 2 -0.80 17.70 38.64
CA SER A 2 -1.40 17.25 37.38
C SER A 2 -0.64 17.83 36.20
N GLU A 3 -0.13 16.95 35.34
CA GLU A 3 0.39 17.31 34.02
C GLU A 3 -0.80 17.76 33.18
N THR A 4 -0.90 19.07 32.95
CA THR A 4 -1.93 19.69 32.13
C THR A 4 -1.88 19.12 30.72
N ALA A 5 -3.00 18.59 30.23
CA ALA A 5 -3.19 18.19 28.85
C ALA A 5 -2.65 19.29 27.91
N SER A 6 -1.56 18.98 27.20
CA SER A 6 -0.94 19.92 26.26
C SER A 6 -1.90 20.25 25.12
N ASP A 7 -1.83 21.47 24.59
CA ASP A 7 -2.63 22.09 23.50
C ASP A 7 -2.71 21.26 22.18
N GLY A 8 -3.16 20.01 22.21
CA GLY A 8 -3.26 19.13 21.05
C GLY A 8 -1.92 18.76 20.39
N TYR A 9 -0.79 18.84 21.10
CA TYR A 9 0.54 18.50 20.57
C TYR A 9 1.10 17.20 21.16
N ALA A 10 1.73 16.37 20.31
CA ALA A 10 2.60 15.28 20.71
C ALA A 10 4.08 15.63 20.43
N LEU A 11 4.97 15.21 21.32
CA LEU A 11 6.42 15.32 21.14
C LEU A 11 6.89 14.31 20.09
N VAL A 12 7.59 14.79 19.05
CA VAL A 12 8.21 13.95 18.03
C VAL A 12 9.69 13.74 18.35
N LEU A 13 10.46 14.82 18.47
CA LEU A 13 11.90 14.79 18.78
C LEU A 13 12.29 15.91 19.76
N ARG A 14 13.30 15.65 20.59
CA ARG A 14 14.10 16.63 21.32
C ARG A 14 15.46 16.83 20.64
N PRO A 15 16.16 17.94 20.90
CA PRO A 15 17.52 18.15 20.43
C PRO A 15 18.44 16.96 20.77
N GLY A 16 19.16 16.47 19.76
CA GLY A 16 19.99 15.27 19.81
C GLY A 16 19.26 13.96 19.55
N GLN A 17 17.95 13.97 19.27
CA GLN A 17 17.19 12.78 18.91
C GLN A 17 16.96 12.68 17.40
N GLU A 18 16.67 11.47 16.95
CA GLU A 18 16.43 11.13 15.56
C GLU A 18 15.23 10.19 15.40
N LEU A 19 14.62 10.23 14.22
CA LEU A 19 13.52 9.37 13.79
C LEU A 19 13.94 8.72 12.47
N SER A 20 13.86 7.40 12.40
CA SER A 20 14.17 6.63 11.18
C SER A 20 13.23 5.42 11.08
N ARG A 21 12.51 5.28 9.95
CA ARG A 21 11.50 4.22 9.68
C ARG A 21 10.41 4.09 10.75
N ARG A 22 9.93 5.23 11.27
CA ARG A 22 9.04 5.29 12.43
C ARG A 22 7.99 6.38 12.25
N ALA A 23 6.82 6.16 12.86
CA ALA A 23 5.76 7.15 12.99
C ALA A 23 5.71 7.77 14.38
N VAL A 24 5.23 9.01 14.44
CA VAL A 24 4.67 9.60 15.66
C VAL A 24 3.32 10.23 15.33
N SER A 25 2.28 9.80 16.03
CA SER A 25 0.91 10.31 15.84
C SER A 25 0.64 11.56 16.68
N SER A 26 -0.27 12.40 16.20
CA SER A 26 -0.89 13.47 16.98
C SER A 26 -1.67 12.90 18.16
N PRO A 27 -1.91 13.67 19.24
CA PRO A 27 -2.74 13.22 20.36
C PRO A 27 -4.10 12.68 19.95
N SER A 28 -4.74 13.23 18.92
CA SER A 28 -6.03 12.76 18.38
C SER A 28 -5.92 11.46 17.59
N GLY A 29 -4.72 11.05 17.20
CA GLY A 29 -4.51 9.92 16.28
C GLY A 29 -4.90 10.19 14.83
N GLU A 30 -5.37 11.39 14.48
CA GLU A 30 -5.81 11.71 13.11
C GLU A 30 -4.66 11.95 12.15
N TYR A 31 -3.48 12.34 12.66
CA TYR A 31 -2.32 12.64 11.84
C TYR A 31 -1.08 11.91 12.37
N SER A 32 -0.19 11.53 11.47
CA SER A 32 1.12 10.99 11.84
C SER A 32 2.22 11.63 11.02
N VAL A 33 3.32 12.00 11.67
CA VAL A 33 4.59 12.25 10.98
C VAL A 33 5.35 10.94 10.84
N VAL A 34 5.86 10.67 9.65
CA VAL A 34 6.48 9.41 9.26
C VAL A 34 7.82 9.71 8.59
N HIS A 35 8.88 9.04 9.04
CA HIS A 35 10.10 8.91 8.23
C HIS A 35 10.02 7.62 7.42
N GLN A 36 9.78 7.75 6.12
CA GLN A 36 9.54 6.64 5.21
C GLN A 36 10.82 5.90 4.83
N HIS A 37 10.67 4.75 4.18
CA HIS A 37 11.80 3.93 3.77
C HIS A 37 12.60 4.58 2.62
N ASP A 38 11.92 5.32 1.74
CA ASP A 38 12.50 6.06 0.62
C ASP A 38 13.35 7.28 1.06
N GLY A 39 13.34 7.59 2.36
CA GLY A 39 14.03 8.74 2.94
C GLY A 39 13.21 10.01 3.03
N ASN A 40 11.94 9.97 2.64
CA ASN A 40 11.04 11.10 2.76
C ASN A 40 10.52 11.24 4.19
N VAL A 41 10.18 12.47 4.57
CA VAL A 41 9.45 12.76 5.81
C VAL A 41 8.10 13.32 5.44
N VAL A 42 7.05 12.61 5.85
CA VAL A 42 5.68 12.90 5.43
C VAL A 42 4.77 13.02 6.63
N VAL A 43 3.87 14.00 6.60
CA VAL A 43 2.73 14.07 7.50
C VAL A 43 1.51 13.53 6.75
N TYR A 44 0.95 12.45 7.27
CA TYR A 44 -0.27 11.85 6.76
C TYR A 44 -1.47 12.26 7.59
N ARG A 45 -2.62 12.44 6.92
CA ARG A 45 -3.92 12.21 7.55
C ARG A 45 -4.15 10.70 7.54
N ASN A 46 -4.35 10.13 8.72
CA ASN A 46 -4.34 8.68 8.86
C ASN A 46 -5.59 8.00 8.28
N ALA A 47 -6.72 8.72 8.23
CA ALA A 47 -8.01 8.22 7.75
C ALA A 47 -7.96 7.69 6.31
N ASP A 48 -7.23 8.39 5.45
CA ASP A 48 -7.21 8.17 4.00
C ASP A 48 -5.79 8.22 3.42
N ARG A 49 -4.77 8.27 4.28
CA ARG A 49 -3.35 8.41 3.91
C ARG A 49 -3.09 9.64 3.02
N PHE A 50 -3.92 10.68 3.13
CA PHE A 50 -3.69 11.93 2.41
C PHE A 50 -2.39 12.59 2.90
N VAL A 51 -1.51 12.91 1.96
CA VAL A 51 -0.26 13.62 2.23
C VAL A 51 -0.58 15.07 2.56
N VAL A 52 -0.56 15.40 3.85
CA VAL A 52 -0.76 16.77 4.35
C VAL A 52 0.45 17.65 4.05
N TRP A 53 1.64 17.07 4.20
CA TRP A 53 2.91 17.72 3.92
C TRP A 53 4.00 16.69 3.68
N ALA A 54 4.96 16.99 2.81
CA ALA A 54 6.15 16.18 2.58
C ALA A 54 7.41 17.07 2.51
N ALA A 55 8.55 16.53 2.96
CA ALA A 55 9.84 17.19 2.86
C ALA A 55 10.41 17.16 1.43
N GLY A 56 9.97 16.21 0.60
CA GLY A 56 10.49 16.00 -0.77
C GLY A 56 11.92 15.48 -0.76
N THR A 57 12.23 14.59 0.19
CA THR A 57 13.59 14.05 0.40
C THR A 57 13.69 12.58 0.03
N ASP A 58 12.75 12.05 -0.76
CA ASP A 58 12.85 10.71 -1.33
C ASP A 58 14.14 10.60 -2.15
N PHE A 59 15.08 9.79 -1.65
CA PHE A 59 16.41 9.59 -2.25
C PHE A 59 16.65 8.12 -2.59
N GLN A 60 15.78 7.23 -2.12
CA GLN A 60 15.72 5.82 -2.48
C GLN A 60 14.49 5.58 -3.33
N ARG A 61 14.69 4.92 -4.47
CA ARG A 61 13.57 4.30 -5.16
C ARG A 61 13.04 3.19 -4.26
N ALA A 62 11.74 3.25 -3.95
CA ALA A 62 11.08 2.13 -3.30
C ALA A 62 11.29 0.87 -4.17
N PRO A 63 11.66 -0.29 -3.59
CA PRO A 63 11.42 -1.54 -4.30
C PRO A 63 9.92 -1.63 -4.59
N VAL A 64 9.55 -2.01 -5.81
CA VAL A 64 8.16 -2.28 -6.16
C VAL A 64 7.71 -3.47 -5.31
N ASN A 65 6.80 -3.19 -4.37
CA ASN A 65 6.09 -4.14 -3.52
C ASN A 65 6.92 -5.30 -2.89
N PRO A 66 7.66 -5.05 -1.81
CA PRO A 66 8.48 -6.08 -1.17
C PRO A 66 7.66 -7.10 -0.33
N GLY A 67 6.33 -6.97 -0.28
CA GLY A 67 5.45 -7.72 0.60
C GLY A 67 5.79 -7.54 2.09
N ILE A 68 5.44 -8.54 2.91
CA ILE A 68 5.85 -8.61 4.32
C ILE A 68 7.38 -8.76 4.38
N VAL A 69 8.09 -7.68 4.68
CA VAL A 69 9.53 -7.72 4.98
C VAL A 69 9.73 -7.92 6.48
N PRO A 70 10.31 -9.06 6.91
CA PRO A 70 10.74 -9.24 8.28
C PRO A 70 11.67 -8.10 8.71
N THR A 71 11.57 -7.65 9.96
CA THR A 71 12.31 -6.47 10.44
C THR A 71 13.82 -6.59 10.24
N ASP A 72 14.37 -7.81 10.32
CA ASP A 72 15.78 -8.12 10.10
C ASP A 72 16.22 -8.15 8.62
N ALA A 73 15.27 -8.10 7.67
CA ALA A 73 15.54 -8.04 6.24
C ALA A 73 15.40 -6.62 5.64
N LEU A 74 14.93 -5.64 6.42
CA LEU A 74 14.59 -4.30 5.92
C LEU A 74 15.72 -3.58 5.20
N ASP A 75 16.89 -3.52 5.83
CA ASP A 75 18.03 -2.78 5.27
C ASP A 75 18.54 -3.42 3.97
N ARG A 76 18.33 -4.73 3.79
CA ARG A 76 18.63 -5.43 2.54
C ARG A 76 17.63 -5.09 1.45
N VAL A 77 16.34 -5.10 1.78
CA VAL A 77 15.25 -4.96 0.79
C VAL A 77 15.07 -3.50 0.38
N HIS A 78 15.04 -2.59 1.35
CA HIS A 78 14.76 -1.18 1.11
C HIS A 78 16.01 -0.30 1.12
N GLY A 79 17.19 -0.87 1.36
CA GLY A 79 18.40 -0.10 1.62
C GLY A 79 18.44 0.48 3.03
N LEU A 80 19.60 0.96 3.45
CA LEU A 80 19.75 1.63 4.74
C LEU A 80 18.89 2.91 4.75
N PRO A 81 18.06 3.15 5.77
CA PRO A 81 17.24 4.34 5.80
C PRO A 81 18.09 5.60 6.02
N GLY A 82 17.52 6.74 5.62
CA GLY A 82 17.96 8.03 6.11
C GLY A 82 17.60 8.24 7.58
N ARG A 83 17.64 9.51 8.01
CA ARG A 83 17.11 9.91 9.31
C ARG A 83 16.62 11.35 9.30
N LEU A 84 15.54 11.60 10.04
CA LEU A 84 15.15 12.93 10.50
C LEU A 84 15.81 13.18 11.85
N ALA A 85 16.69 14.19 11.95
CA ALA A 85 17.39 14.52 13.18
C ALA A 85 17.05 15.95 13.61
N LEU A 86 16.68 16.12 14.89
CA LEU A 86 16.68 17.43 15.52
C LEU A 86 18.04 17.62 16.19
N GLU A 87 18.91 18.41 15.57
CA GLU A 87 20.27 18.62 16.03
C GLU A 87 20.32 19.45 17.32
N ARG A 88 21.46 19.38 18.03
CA ARG A 88 21.63 20.06 19.33
C ARG A 88 21.64 21.57 19.23
N ASP A 89 21.95 22.11 18.05
CA ASP A 89 21.87 23.54 17.75
C ASP A 89 20.45 24.02 17.43
N GLY A 90 19.48 23.09 17.36
CA GLY A 90 18.08 23.37 17.06
C GLY A 90 17.72 23.35 15.58
N ASN A 91 18.61 22.90 14.70
CA ASN A 91 18.30 22.67 13.30
C ASN A 91 17.61 21.30 13.12
N LEU A 92 16.51 21.24 12.36
CA LEU A 92 15.88 19.99 11.96
C LEU A 92 16.39 19.62 10.57
N VAL A 93 16.99 18.45 10.43
CA VAL A 93 17.67 18.03 9.20
C VAL A 93 17.22 16.64 8.80
N VAL A 94 16.94 16.47 7.50
CA VAL A 94 16.80 15.14 6.90
C VAL A 94 18.12 14.76 6.26
N TYR A 95 18.64 13.60 6.65
CA TYR A 95 19.88 13.05 6.13
C TYR A 95 19.61 11.79 5.32
N SER A 96 20.35 11.62 4.22
CA SER A 96 20.43 10.34 3.54
C SER A 96 21.14 9.29 4.40
N SER A 97 21.07 8.03 4.01
CA SER A 97 21.79 6.94 4.68
C SER A 97 23.32 7.08 4.60
N ALA A 98 23.83 7.78 3.59
CA ALA A 98 25.25 8.15 3.47
C ALA A 98 25.63 9.37 4.33
N GLY A 99 24.68 9.97 5.06
CA GLY A 99 24.89 11.14 5.91
C GLY A 99 24.87 12.47 5.17
N ALA A 100 24.44 12.52 3.90
CA ALA A 100 24.27 13.79 3.18
C ALA A 100 23.01 14.50 3.67
N ALA A 101 23.11 15.80 4.00
CA ALA A 101 21.93 16.61 4.35
C ALA A 101 21.10 16.87 3.08
N LEU A 102 19.87 16.38 3.05
CA LEU A 102 18.94 16.50 1.92
C LEU A 102 17.99 17.69 2.08
N TRP A 103 17.61 18.00 3.32
CA TRP A 103 16.74 19.11 3.66
C TRP A 103 17.05 19.63 5.07
N ALA A 104 16.87 20.93 5.32
CA ALA A 104 17.01 21.52 6.65
C ALA A 104 15.97 22.62 6.91
N SER A 105 15.55 22.77 8.17
CA SER A 105 14.62 23.84 8.60
C SER A 105 15.27 25.22 8.68
N HIS A 106 16.60 25.30 8.66
CA HIS A 106 17.39 26.52 8.85
C HIS A 106 17.06 27.25 10.16
N THR A 107 16.95 26.48 11.24
CA THR A 107 16.62 26.96 12.59
C THR A 107 17.75 26.83 13.61
N ALA A 108 18.98 26.61 13.16
CA ALA A 108 20.16 26.63 14.01
C ALA A 108 20.19 27.90 14.89
N ASP A 109 20.61 27.73 16.14
CA ASP A 109 20.71 28.74 17.18
C ASP A 109 19.38 29.43 17.57
N ARG A 110 18.22 28.90 17.14
CA ARG A 110 16.90 29.43 17.52
C ARG A 110 16.34 28.87 18.82
N GLN A 111 17.19 28.25 19.64
CA GLN A 111 16.84 27.67 20.95
C GLN A 111 15.65 26.72 20.84
N VAL A 112 15.61 25.91 19.78
CA VAL A 112 14.56 24.91 19.57
C VAL A 112 14.67 23.85 20.65
N SER A 113 13.57 23.58 21.35
CA SER A 113 13.49 22.60 22.42
C SER A 113 12.77 21.31 22.03
N ALA A 114 11.96 21.35 20.97
CA ALA A 114 11.20 20.20 20.51
C ALA A 114 10.71 20.36 19.06
N LEU A 115 10.62 19.22 18.36
CA LEU A 115 9.72 18.99 17.23
C LEU A 115 8.42 18.39 17.75
N MET A 116 7.28 18.94 17.34
CA MET A 116 5.96 18.51 17.81
C MET A 116 4.96 18.39 16.66
N ILE A 117 4.04 17.43 16.73
CA ILE A 117 2.93 17.26 15.78
C ILE A 117 1.61 17.63 16.48
N HIS A 118 0.79 18.46 15.85
CA HIS A 118 -0.51 18.90 16.37
C HIS A 118 -1.67 18.07 15.82
N ASP A 119 -2.79 18.01 16.54
CA ASP A 119 -4.11 17.46 16.13
C ASP A 119 -4.76 18.16 14.93
N ARG A 120 -4.01 19.00 14.24
CA ARG A 120 -4.40 19.64 12.99
C ARG A 120 -3.35 19.37 11.93
N GLY A 121 -2.66 18.23 11.96
CA GLY A 121 -1.67 17.84 10.95
C GLY A 121 -0.49 18.81 10.78
N ARG A 122 -0.20 19.63 11.80
CA ARG A 122 0.87 20.64 11.72
C ARG A 122 2.09 20.19 12.48
N LEU A 123 3.19 20.00 11.77
CA LEU A 123 4.50 19.75 12.37
C LEU A 123 5.15 21.12 12.68
N VAL A 124 5.64 21.28 13.90
CA VAL A 124 6.21 22.54 14.40
C VAL A 124 7.51 22.31 15.14
N LEU A 125 8.46 23.24 14.97
CA LEU A 125 9.56 23.40 15.93
C LEU A 125 9.12 24.41 16.98
N ARG A 126 9.25 24.05 18.25
CA ARG A 126 8.97 24.93 19.39
C ARG A 126 10.27 25.28 20.09
N SER A 127 10.47 26.55 20.36
CA SER A 127 11.60 27.04 21.17
C SER A 127 11.32 26.94 22.67
N GLU A 128 12.37 27.00 23.49
CA GLU A 128 12.26 27.09 24.96
C GLU A 128 11.41 28.28 25.42
N ARG A 129 11.40 29.36 24.62
CA ARG A 129 10.63 30.59 24.88
C ARG A 129 9.17 30.51 24.40
N GLY A 130 8.74 29.37 23.87
CA GLY A 130 7.39 29.17 23.36
C GLY A 130 7.11 29.73 21.96
N THR A 131 8.11 30.31 21.27
CA THR A 131 7.98 30.70 19.86
C THR A 131 7.99 29.46 18.95
N ILE A 132 7.52 29.62 17.70
CA ILE A 132 7.49 28.59 16.66
C ILE A 132 8.44 29.00 15.52
N PRO A 133 9.73 28.61 15.55
CA PRO A 133 10.70 29.03 14.53
C PRO A 133 10.47 28.42 13.15
N TRP A 134 9.73 27.30 13.06
CA TRP A 134 9.43 26.63 11.80
C TRP A 134 8.12 25.83 11.89
N SER A 135 7.43 25.67 10.75
CA SER A 135 6.28 24.79 10.62
C SER A 135 5.99 24.33 9.18
N SER A 136 5.44 23.12 9.03
CA SER A 136 5.13 22.40 7.79
C SER A 136 3.89 22.88 6.98
N SER A 137 3.67 24.19 6.79
CA SER A 137 2.50 24.75 6.05
C SER A 137 1.13 24.62 6.76
N TYR A 138 0.05 25.12 6.13
CA TYR A 138 -1.32 25.10 6.68
C TYR A 138 -2.00 23.74 6.44
N PRO A 139 -2.75 23.22 7.42
CA PRO A 139 -3.41 21.94 7.26
C PRO A 139 -4.59 21.99 6.29
N PRO A 140 -4.95 20.85 5.67
CA PRO A 140 -6.16 20.73 4.87
C PRO A 140 -7.41 21.07 5.70
N PRO A 141 -8.56 21.34 5.04
CA PRO A 141 -9.82 21.63 5.71
C PRO A 141 -10.14 20.60 6.80
N ARG A 142 -10.78 21.07 7.87
CA ARG A 142 -11.20 20.19 8.98
C ARG A 142 -12.08 19.07 8.43
N TRP A 143 -11.70 17.84 8.74
CA TRP A 143 -12.58 16.69 8.68
C TRP A 143 -13.56 16.79 9.86
N ASP A 144 -14.86 16.69 9.60
CA ASP A 144 -15.94 16.70 10.59
C ASP A 144 -16.46 15.29 10.91
N GLY A 145 -15.76 14.27 10.39
CA GLY A 145 -16.07 12.88 10.66
C GLY A 145 -16.03 12.58 12.15
N TRP A 146 -17.11 11.95 12.61
CA TRP A 146 -17.16 11.34 13.92
C TRP A 146 -16.16 10.19 13.94
N ASN A 147 -15.08 10.26 14.74
CA ASN A 147 -14.58 9.10 15.51
C ASN A 147 -13.39 9.44 16.42
N ARG A 148 -13.48 8.95 17.66
CA ARG A 148 -12.50 9.12 18.74
C ARG A 148 -11.79 7.80 19.01
N VAL A 149 -10.74 7.49 18.24
CA VAL A 149 -9.64 6.73 18.83
C VAL A 149 -8.78 7.76 19.53
N GLY A 150 -8.97 7.92 20.84
CA GLY A 150 -8.48 9.08 21.58
C GLY A 150 -6.96 9.29 21.59
N ASP A 151 -6.16 8.31 21.16
CA ASP A 151 -4.70 8.37 21.07
C ASP A 151 -4.11 7.75 19.78
N GLY A 152 -4.97 7.31 18.84
CA GLY A 152 -4.54 6.63 17.60
C GLY A 152 -3.79 5.31 17.78
N ARG A 153 -3.73 4.75 19.01
CA ARG A 153 -2.97 3.53 19.32
C ARG A 153 -3.86 2.39 19.75
N VAL A 154 -4.95 2.70 20.44
CA VAL A 154 -5.83 1.67 21.01
C VAL A 154 -7.29 2.02 20.79
N LEU A 155 -8.04 1.08 20.23
CA LEU A 155 -9.50 1.08 20.24
C LEU A 155 -10.01 0.50 21.56
N ARG A 156 -10.71 1.31 22.36
CA ARG A 156 -11.25 0.91 23.67
C ARG A 156 -12.73 0.53 23.58
N ARG A 157 -13.24 -0.12 24.63
CA ARG A 157 -14.67 -0.39 24.78
C ARG A 157 -15.52 0.86 24.57
N GLY A 158 -16.61 0.73 23.81
CA GLY A 158 -17.51 1.81 23.39
C GLY A 158 -16.96 2.69 22.27
N GLN A 159 -15.81 2.37 21.67
CA GLN A 159 -15.23 3.13 20.56
C GLN A 159 -15.35 2.37 19.23
N CYS A 160 -15.40 3.15 18.15
CA CYS A 160 -15.42 2.67 16.78
C CYS A 160 -14.19 3.17 16.01
N LEU A 161 -13.57 2.26 15.26
CA LEU A 161 -12.49 2.48 14.31
C LEU A 161 -13.07 2.43 12.89
N ARG A 162 -13.32 3.60 12.32
CA ARG A 162 -13.84 3.80 10.97
C ARG A 162 -13.27 5.11 10.44
N ASN A 163 -12.70 5.08 9.25
CA ASN A 163 -11.93 6.19 8.66
C ASN A 163 -10.82 6.64 9.61
N ALA A 164 -10.09 5.68 10.18
CA ALA A 164 -9.13 5.89 11.25
C ALA A 164 -8.08 4.78 11.28
N SER A 165 -7.03 4.98 12.07
CA SER A 165 -5.95 4.00 12.19
C SER A 165 -5.56 3.69 13.63
N LEU A 166 -4.93 2.55 13.82
CA LEU A 166 -4.18 2.19 15.03
C LEU A 166 -2.70 2.07 14.69
N VAL A 167 -1.84 2.76 15.44
CA VAL A 167 -0.38 2.71 15.28
C VAL A 167 0.23 1.90 16.43
N SER A 168 1.21 1.05 16.12
CA SER A 168 1.96 0.30 17.14
C SER A 168 2.67 1.24 18.11
N ALA A 169 3.00 0.74 19.30
CA ALA A 169 3.60 1.57 20.35
C ALA A 169 4.95 2.14 19.91
N ASP A 170 5.71 1.33 19.17
CA ASP A 170 6.98 1.69 18.56
C ASP A 170 6.84 2.47 17.24
N GLY A 171 5.62 2.65 16.71
CA GLY A 171 5.37 3.38 15.48
C GLY A 171 5.87 2.71 14.19
N ALA A 172 6.21 1.41 14.20
CA ALA A 172 6.60 0.67 12.99
C ALA A 172 5.40 0.20 12.15
N TYR A 173 4.22 0.03 12.75
CA TYR A 173 3.06 -0.58 12.08
C TYR A 173 1.82 0.27 12.24
N VAL A 174 0.98 0.27 11.21
CA VAL A 174 -0.29 1.00 11.17
C VAL A 174 -1.38 0.09 10.61
N PHE A 175 -2.44 -0.12 11.38
CA PHE A 175 -3.69 -0.69 10.90
C PHE A 175 -4.62 0.45 10.49
N VAL A 176 -5.08 0.48 9.24
CA VAL A 176 -5.92 1.54 8.68
C VAL A 176 -7.28 0.96 8.31
N VAL A 177 -8.35 1.67 8.66
CA VAL A 177 -9.71 1.44 8.15
C VAL A 177 -10.07 2.67 7.33
N GLY A 178 -10.09 2.53 6.01
CA GLY A 178 -10.25 3.65 5.07
C GLY A 178 -11.71 4.08 4.85
N GLU A 179 -11.91 5.15 4.08
CA GLU A 179 -13.22 5.65 3.65
C GLU A 179 -13.93 4.71 2.64
N GLY A 180 -13.15 3.86 1.96
CA GLY A 180 -13.61 2.86 1.00
C GLY A 180 -13.98 1.51 1.61
N ALA A 181 -13.99 0.49 0.76
CA ALA A 181 -14.40 -0.87 1.07
C ALA A 181 -13.26 -1.74 1.64
N GLY A 182 -12.39 -1.22 2.52
CA GLY A 182 -11.24 -1.99 2.98
C GLY A 182 -10.55 -1.52 4.25
N ALA A 183 -9.90 -2.48 4.92
CA ALA A 183 -8.97 -2.24 6.02
C ALA A 183 -7.66 -3.01 5.79
N PHE A 184 -6.54 -2.45 6.21
CA PHE A 184 -5.23 -3.05 5.96
C PHE A 184 -4.27 -2.78 7.09
N LEU A 185 -3.37 -3.73 7.34
CA LEU A 185 -2.21 -3.52 8.20
C LEU A 185 -1.00 -3.30 7.31
N CYS A 186 -0.24 -2.25 7.58
CA CYS A 186 0.97 -1.91 6.85
C CYS A 186 2.08 -1.54 7.83
N ARG A 187 3.31 -1.54 7.34
CA ARG A 187 4.38 -0.83 8.01
C ARG A 187 4.22 0.66 7.76
N THR A 188 4.54 1.47 8.77
CA THR A 188 4.51 2.93 8.64
C THR A 188 5.44 3.40 7.52
N ASP A 189 6.55 2.71 7.31
CA ASP A 189 7.53 3.08 6.31
C ASP A 189 7.13 2.74 4.88
N GLY A 190 6.04 2.02 4.59
CA GLY A 190 5.52 1.87 3.22
C GLY A 190 4.76 0.58 2.87
N PRO A 191 5.28 -0.62 3.16
CA PRO A 191 4.70 -1.86 2.63
C PRO A 191 3.45 -2.33 3.39
N PHE A 192 2.47 -2.84 2.64
CA PHE A 192 1.33 -3.56 3.20
C PHE A 192 1.77 -4.91 3.78
N LEU A 193 1.18 -5.30 4.90
CA LEU A 193 1.31 -6.63 5.46
C LEU A 193 0.16 -7.52 5.00
N TRP A 194 -1.06 -6.99 5.01
CA TRP A 194 -2.27 -7.63 4.50
C TRP A 194 -3.40 -6.61 4.41
N ALA A 195 -4.42 -6.93 3.62
CA ALA A 195 -5.66 -6.17 3.49
C ALA A 195 -6.88 -7.11 3.60
N VAL A 196 -8.02 -6.54 3.99
CA VAL A 196 -9.33 -7.18 4.02
C VAL A 196 -10.36 -6.26 3.39
N ASN A 197 -11.29 -6.83 2.64
CA ASN A 197 -12.41 -6.07 2.07
C ASN A 197 -13.50 -5.86 3.12
N LEU A 198 -14.06 -4.66 3.15
CA LEU A 198 -15.15 -4.22 4.02
C LEU A 198 -16.32 -3.72 3.17
N GLY A 199 -17.53 -3.72 3.73
CA GLY A 199 -18.64 -3.01 3.10
C GLY A 199 -18.38 -1.50 3.02
N ASN A 200 -19.07 -0.79 2.12
CA ASN A 200 -18.89 0.67 1.98
C ASN A 200 -19.11 1.41 3.30
N GLY A 201 -18.06 2.10 3.74
CA GLY A 201 -17.98 2.80 5.00
C GLY A 201 -17.95 1.89 6.22
N GLU A 202 -17.93 0.56 6.14
CA GLU A 202 -17.91 -0.28 7.34
C GLU A 202 -16.63 -0.07 8.19
N GLY A 203 -16.76 -0.21 9.51
CA GLY A 203 -15.62 -0.17 10.43
C GLY A 203 -15.83 -1.09 11.63
N PHE A 204 -14.89 -1.05 12.58
CA PHE A 204 -14.89 -1.97 13.72
C PHE A 204 -15.21 -1.26 15.02
N GLU A 205 -16.12 -1.82 15.81
CA GLU A 205 -16.38 -1.35 17.17
C GLU A 205 -15.92 -2.40 18.17
N LEU A 206 -15.25 -1.95 19.24
CA LEU A 206 -15.13 -2.74 20.45
C LEU A 206 -16.25 -2.29 21.39
N THR A 207 -17.31 -3.09 21.51
CA THR A 207 -18.53 -2.72 22.23
C THR A 207 -18.26 -2.53 23.74
N GLU A 208 -19.19 -1.89 24.48
CA GLU A 208 -19.05 -1.72 25.94
C GLU A 208 -18.88 -3.04 26.69
N ASP A 209 -19.50 -4.11 26.21
CA ASP A 209 -19.38 -5.47 26.77
C ASP A 209 -18.13 -6.23 26.29
N GLY A 210 -17.30 -5.64 25.42
CA GLY A 210 -16.00 -6.19 25.02
C GLY A 210 -16.02 -7.10 23.79
N ARG A 211 -17.07 -7.07 22.97
CA ARG A 211 -17.14 -7.80 21.70
C ARG A 211 -16.55 -6.95 20.58
N LEU A 212 -15.72 -7.54 19.73
CA LEU A 212 -15.34 -6.90 18.47
C LEU A 212 -16.41 -7.20 17.42
N VAL A 213 -16.96 -6.15 16.83
CA VAL A 213 -18.03 -6.23 15.83
C VAL A 213 -17.73 -5.32 14.64
N ALA A 214 -18.23 -5.68 13.46
CA ALA A 214 -18.28 -4.78 12.32
C ALA A 214 -19.56 -3.93 12.41
N ARG A 215 -19.45 -2.65 12.07
CA ARG A 215 -20.57 -1.71 12.02
C ARG A 215 -20.55 -0.94 10.70
N ALA A 216 -21.60 -1.13 9.90
CA ALA A 216 -21.77 -0.45 8.62
C ALA A 216 -22.45 0.93 8.77
N ALA A 217 -22.70 1.61 7.65
CA ALA A 217 -23.37 2.92 7.63
C ALA A 217 -24.83 2.88 8.11
N ASP A 218 -25.47 1.70 8.00
CA ASP A 218 -26.81 1.45 8.54
C ASP A 218 -26.86 1.35 10.08
N GLY A 219 -25.70 1.32 10.74
CA GLY A 219 -25.58 1.20 12.18
C GLY A 219 -25.90 -0.20 12.72
N LEU A 220 -26.12 -1.20 11.87
CA LEU A 220 -26.39 -2.57 12.31
C LEU A 220 -25.09 -3.24 12.78
N GLU A 221 -25.18 -3.98 13.88
CA GLU A 221 -24.07 -4.79 14.38
C GLU A 221 -23.95 -6.08 13.55
N ARG A 222 -22.73 -6.38 13.10
CA ARG A 222 -22.40 -7.61 12.37
C ARG A 222 -21.14 -8.26 12.97
N PRO A 223 -20.94 -9.57 12.77
CA PRO A 223 -19.67 -10.21 13.11
C PRO A 223 -18.52 -9.55 12.35
N ALA A 224 -17.35 -9.46 12.98
CA ALA A 224 -16.13 -8.96 12.33
C ALA A 224 -15.42 -10.09 11.54
N ASP A 225 -16.18 -10.78 10.68
CA ASP A 225 -15.71 -11.96 9.93
C ASP A 225 -14.56 -11.62 8.98
N ALA A 226 -14.49 -10.39 8.48
CA ALA A 226 -13.36 -9.90 7.68
C ALA A 226 -12.02 -9.98 8.43
N LEU A 227 -12.04 -9.89 9.77
CA LEU A 227 -10.86 -10.09 10.62
C LEU A 227 -10.79 -11.51 11.21
N GLY A 228 -11.61 -12.45 10.72
CA GLY A 228 -11.71 -13.80 11.27
C GLY A 228 -12.34 -13.87 12.67
N VAL A 229 -13.03 -12.81 13.12
CA VAL A 229 -13.68 -12.78 14.43
C VAL A 229 -15.19 -12.99 14.27
N SER A 230 -15.58 -14.26 14.35
CA SER A 230 -16.99 -14.67 14.33
C SER A 230 -17.75 -14.21 15.59
N ALA A 231 -19.08 -14.22 15.55
CA ALA A 231 -19.92 -13.86 16.70
C ALA A 231 -19.60 -14.68 17.98
N SER A 232 -19.31 -15.99 17.81
CA SER A 232 -18.92 -16.85 18.93
C SER A 232 -17.56 -16.48 19.50
N THR A 233 -16.60 -16.16 18.62
CA THR A 233 -15.25 -15.72 19.02
C THR A 233 -15.31 -14.39 19.76
N ALA A 234 -16.09 -13.43 19.25
CA ALA A 234 -16.31 -12.15 19.91
C ALA A 234 -16.92 -12.32 21.32
N ALA A 235 -17.90 -13.21 21.48
CA ALA A 235 -18.50 -13.51 22.78
C ALA A 235 -17.50 -14.17 23.75
N GLU A 236 -16.64 -15.05 23.27
CA GLU A 236 -15.58 -15.66 24.08
C GLU A 236 -14.55 -14.62 24.55
N LEU A 237 -14.12 -13.74 23.65
CA LEU A 237 -13.18 -12.65 23.98
C LEU A 237 -13.77 -11.68 25.01
N ALA A 238 -15.05 -11.32 24.84
CA ALA A 238 -15.78 -10.51 25.81
C ALA A 238 -15.83 -11.17 27.20
N ALA A 239 -16.15 -12.48 27.25
CA ALA A 239 -16.19 -13.24 28.51
C ALA A 239 -14.83 -13.33 29.19
N ARG A 240 -13.73 -13.31 28.41
CA ARG A 240 -12.35 -13.26 28.90
C ARG A 240 -11.87 -11.85 29.26
N GLY A 241 -12.72 -10.83 29.14
CA GLY A 241 -12.40 -9.47 29.57
C GLY A 241 -11.75 -8.58 28.51
N ALA A 242 -11.91 -8.88 27.21
CA ALA A 242 -11.41 -8.05 26.11
C ALA A 242 -11.79 -6.58 26.28
N ALA A 243 -10.80 -5.69 26.28
CA ALA A 243 -10.96 -4.27 26.61
C ALA A 243 -10.30 -3.31 25.62
N ARG A 244 -9.32 -3.80 24.85
CA ARG A 244 -8.48 -2.99 23.97
C ARG A 244 -8.17 -3.74 22.69
N MET A 245 -8.34 -3.09 21.54
CA MET A 245 -7.76 -3.54 20.27
C MET A 245 -6.59 -2.62 19.90
N LEU A 246 -5.45 -3.21 19.50
CA LEU A 246 -4.20 -2.50 19.25
C LEU A 246 -3.37 -3.21 18.16
N VAL A 247 -2.37 -2.50 17.64
CA VAL A 247 -1.31 -3.10 16.82
C VAL A 247 -0.09 -3.35 17.70
N THR A 248 0.44 -4.56 17.68
CA THR A 248 1.63 -4.93 18.43
C THR A 248 2.91 -4.51 17.68
N ASP A 249 4.01 -4.32 18.42
CA ASP A 249 5.31 -3.92 17.86
C ASP A 249 5.98 -5.02 17.02
N ASP A 250 5.36 -6.21 16.93
CA ASP A 250 5.73 -7.27 15.99
C ASP A 250 4.78 -7.39 14.80
N GLY A 251 3.91 -6.40 14.58
CA GLY A 251 3.10 -6.28 13.37
C GLY A 251 1.86 -7.17 13.34
N ARG A 252 1.21 -7.38 14.49
CA ARG A 252 -0.08 -8.09 14.56
C ARG A 252 -1.19 -7.17 15.05
N LEU A 253 -2.40 -7.36 14.52
CA LEU A 253 -3.60 -6.78 15.11
C LEU A 253 -4.05 -7.66 16.28
N ALA A 254 -4.28 -7.09 17.45
CA ALA A 254 -4.56 -7.86 18.66
C ALA A 254 -5.67 -7.26 19.51
N ILE A 255 -6.30 -8.13 20.29
CA ILE A 255 -7.25 -7.80 21.36
C ILE A 255 -6.63 -8.21 22.69
N ALA A 256 -6.59 -7.27 23.63
CA ALA A 256 -6.07 -7.44 24.97
C ALA A 256 -7.13 -7.11 26.04
N ASP A 257 -6.90 -7.60 27.25
CA ASP A 257 -7.65 -7.18 28.45
C ASP A 257 -7.15 -5.82 29.01
N GLU A 258 -7.70 -5.39 30.16
CA GLU A 258 -7.27 -4.16 30.83
C GLU A 258 -5.83 -4.22 31.38
N ALA A 259 -5.35 -5.42 31.74
CA ALA A 259 -4.00 -5.65 32.25
C ALA A 259 -2.95 -5.67 31.11
N GLY A 260 -3.39 -5.79 29.85
CA GLY A 260 -2.54 -5.88 28.67
C GLY A 260 -2.21 -7.30 28.24
N GLU A 261 -2.87 -8.32 28.79
CA GLU A 261 -2.75 -9.70 28.32
C GLU A 261 -3.41 -9.83 26.94
N ILE A 262 -2.67 -10.34 25.96
CA ILE A 262 -3.18 -10.58 24.60
C ILE A 262 -4.11 -11.79 24.64
N LEU A 263 -5.40 -11.56 24.47
CA LEU A 263 -6.44 -12.60 24.46
C LEU A 263 -6.60 -13.25 23.09
N TRP A 264 -6.37 -12.44 22.06
CA TRP A 264 -6.41 -12.81 20.66
C TRP A 264 -5.44 -11.93 19.90
N ALA A 265 -4.77 -12.51 18.92
CA ALA A 265 -4.12 -11.76 17.88
C ALA A 265 -4.59 -12.36 16.57
N LEU A 266 -4.85 -11.49 15.60
CA LEU A 266 -4.79 -11.88 14.23
C LEU A 266 -3.34 -12.35 14.03
N GLU A 267 -3.14 -13.68 14.06
CA GLU A 267 -2.27 -14.25 13.05
C GLU A 267 -2.83 -13.62 11.78
N ALA A 268 -2.03 -12.79 11.09
CA ALA A 268 -2.41 -12.32 9.76
C ALA A 268 -3.12 -13.48 9.05
N PRO A 269 -4.07 -13.28 8.13
CA PRO A 269 -4.35 -14.35 7.18
C PRO A 269 -3.01 -14.70 6.51
N ILE A 270 -2.27 -15.60 7.16
CA ILE A 270 -1.02 -16.13 6.72
C ILE A 270 -1.61 -16.99 5.64
N VAL A 271 -1.43 -16.57 4.39
CA VAL A 271 -0.98 -17.55 3.41
C VAL A 271 0.20 -18.21 4.10
N ARG A 272 -0.07 -19.25 4.90
CA ARG A 272 0.96 -20.08 5.52
C ARG A 272 1.72 -20.56 4.31
N ARG A 273 2.82 -19.88 4.01
CA ARG A 273 4.01 -20.47 3.42
C ARG A 273 4.37 -21.61 4.37
N THR A 274 3.67 -22.72 4.21
CA THR A 274 4.30 -24.01 4.35
C THR A 274 5.28 -24.01 3.20
N MET A 275 6.45 -23.40 3.42
CA MET A 275 7.62 -23.65 2.61
C MET A 275 7.68 -25.17 2.52
N PRO A 276 7.52 -25.77 1.32
CA PRO A 276 7.89 -27.16 1.19
C PRO A 276 9.31 -27.23 1.75
N THR A 277 9.52 -28.11 2.73
CA THR A 277 10.86 -28.54 3.16
C THR A 277 11.75 -28.55 1.93
N PRO A 278 12.94 -27.92 1.92
CA PRO A 278 13.68 -27.65 0.69
C PRO A 278 13.98 -28.96 -0.05
N THR A 279 13.07 -29.37 -0.91
CA THR A 279 13.31 -30.32 -1.96
C THR A 279 14.02 -29.48 -2.99
N THR A 280 15.35 -29.49 -2.87
CA THR A 280 16.32 -29.08 -3.88
C THR A 280 15.64 -28.71 -5.20
N PRO A 281 15.49 -27.42 -5.56
CA PRO A 281 14.77 -27.08 -6.76
C PRO A 281 15.53 -27.69 -7.93
N LEU A 282 14.88 -28.63 -8.62
CA LEU A 282 15.26 -28.96 -9.99
C LEU A 282 15.11 -27.67 -10.76
N ARG A 283 16.23 -26.99 -11.04
CA ARG A 283 16.28 -25.79 -11.89
C ARG A 283 15.37 -26.01 -13.11
N ALA A 284 14.22 -25.34 -13.15
CA ALA A 284 13.43 -25.24 -14.37
C ALA A 284 14.36 -24.64 -15.44
N ARG A 285 14.51 -25.34 -16.57
CA ARG A 285 15.42 -24.89 -17.63
C ARG A 285 14.85 -23.59 -18.17
N ARG A 286 15.63 -22.50 -18.11
CA ARG A 286 15.25 -21.20 -18.72
C ARG A 286 14.70 -21.43 -20.15
N PRO A 287 13.58 -20.79 -20.53
CA PRO A 287 13.03 -20.88 -21.88
C PRO A 287 14.10 -20.55 -22.92
N ARG A 288 14.24 -21.37 -23.96
CA ARG A 288 15.15 -21.08 -25.06
C ARG A 288 14.53 -20.02 -25.95
N ILE A 289 15.24 -18.91 -26.16
CA ILE A 289 14.86 -17.85 -27.10
C ILE A 289 15.41 -18.21 -28.49
N PRO A 290 14.62 -18.11 -29.56
CA PRO A 290 15.11 -18.27 -30.93
C PRO A 290 16.25 -17.27 -31.22
N PRO A 291 17.31 -17.68 -31.94
CA PRO A 291 18.42 -16.79 -32.27
C PRO A 291 17.94 -15.62 -33.13
N GLY A 292 18.44 -14.41 -32.84
CA GLY A 292 18.14 -13.19 -33.61
C GLY A 292 16.92 -12.40 -33.15
N VAL A 293 16.21 -12.86 -32.11
CA VAL A 293 15.15 -12.09 -31.46
C VAL A 293 15.77 -11.02 -30.55
N PRO A 294 15.47 -9.73 -30.76
CA PRO A 294 15.99 -8.65 -29.92
C PRO A 294 15.32 -8.62 -28.54
N LYS A 295 15.94 -7.91 -27.59
CA LYS A 295 15.26 -7.47 -26.36
C LYS A 295 14.09 -6.54 -26.71
N LEU A 296 13.07 -6.50 -25.86
CA LEU A 296 11.95 -5.59 -26.03
C LEU A 296 12.44 -4.13 -25.95
N PRO A 297 11.85 -3.18 -26.71
CA PRO A 297 12.21 -1.77 -26.64
C PRO A 297 11.86 -1.22 -25.26
N VAL A 298 12.69 -0.34 -24.69
CA VAL A 298 12.38 0.33 -23.42
C VAL A 298 11.51 1.55 -23.69
N GLY A 299 10.46 1.75 -22.89
CA GLY A 299 9.57 2.91 -22.97
C GLY A 299 8.80 3.10 -21.67
N GLU A 300 8.17 4.26 -21.53
CA GLU A 300 7.33 4.58 -20.37
C GLU A 300 5.90 4.05 -20.55
N ASP A 301 5.44 3.82 -21.79
CA ASP A 301 4.09 3.37 -22.15
C ASP A 301 3.84 1.88 -21.87
N VAL A 302 2.56 1.47 -21.80
CA VAL A 302 2.17 0.06 -21.70
C VAL A 302 2.57 -0.71 -22.98
N PRO A 303 3.38 -1.77 -22.89
CA PRO A 303 3.82 -2.51 -24.07
C PRO A 303 2.75 -3.51 -24.52
N VAL A 304 2.22 -3.32 -25.74
CA VAL A 304 1.35 -4.30 -26.41
C VAL A 304 2.14 -5.03 -27.48
N ILE A 305 2.47 -6.29 -27.21
CA ILE A 305 3.34 -7.14 -28.03
C ILE A 305 2.50 -8.03 -28.93
N ARG A 306 2.69 -7.88 -30.24
CA ARG A 306 2.07 -8.75 -31.24
C ARG A 306 2.89 -10.03 -31.42
N THR A 307 2.31 -11.19 -31.07
CA THR A 307 2.92 -12.51 -31.32
C THR A 307 2.21 -13.30 -32.41
N ASP A 308 0.99 -12.91 -32.80
CA ASP A 308 0.29 -13.48 -33.96
C ASP A 308 0.09 -12.43 -35.05
N PHE A 309 0.41 -12.81 -36.29
CA PHE A 309 0.35 -11.94 -37.47
C PHE A 309 -0.65 -12.45 -38.52
N SER A 310 -1.61 -13.29 -38.11
CA SER A 310 -2.60 -13.88 -39.04
C SER A 310 -3.64 -12.87 -39.53
N ASP A 311 -3.94 -11.85 -38.71
CA ASP A 311 -4.97 -10.85 -39.00
C ASP A 311 -4.50 -9.43 -38.59
N ASP A 312 -4.33 -8.55 -39.58
CA ASP A 312 -3.93 -7.16 -39.37
C ASP A 312 -5.10 -6.25 -38.95
N GLU A 313 -6.34 -6.64 -39.24
CA GLU A 313 -7.53 -5.90 -38.85
C GLU A 313 -7.88 -6.16 -37.38
N ALA A 314 -7.87 -7.42 -36.97
CA ALA A 314 -8.04 -7.79 -35.56
C ALA A 314 -6.95 -7.17 -34.67
N TRP A 315 -5.71 -7.09 -35.16
CA TRP A 315 -4.64 -6.38 -34.45
C TRP A 315 -4.91 -4.89 -34.27
N ARG A 316 -5.30 -4.19 -35.34
CA ARG A 316 -5.63 -2.75 -35.27
C ARG A 316 -6.81 -2.49 -34.34
N ASP A 317 -7.80 -3.36 -34.35
CA ASP A 317 -8.97 -3.31 -33.46
C ASP A 317 -8.57 -3.51 -31.99
N ALA A 318 -7.76 -4.53 -31.69
CA ALA A 318 -7.25 -4.77 -30.33
C ALA A 318 -6.45 -3.55 -29.81
N LEU A 319 -5.54 -3.01 -30.62
CA LEU A 319 -4.73 -1.84 -30.24
C LEU A 319 -5.60 -0.59 -30.04
N ALA A 320 -6.59 -0.37 -30.90
CA ALA A 320 -7.50 0.76 -30.80
C ALA A 320 -8.35 0.71 -29.52
N ARG A 321 -8.82 -0.48 -29.12
CA ARG A 321 -9.61 -0.67 -27.91
C ARG A 321 -8.78 -0.44 -26.64
N VAL A 322 -7.55 -0.95 -26.55
CA VAL A 322 -6.68 -0.71 -25.39
C VAL A 322 -6.22 0.76 -25.29
N SER A 323 -6.06 1.42 -26.43
CA SER A 323 -5.70 2.86 -26.49
C SER A 323 -6.90 3.79 -26.35
N ALA A 324 -8.12 3.24 -26.16
CA ALA A 324 -9.34 4.03 -26.10
C ALA A 324 -9.46 4.80 -24.78
N ARG A 325 -10.32 5.81 -24.79
CA ARG A 325 -10.73 6.55 -23.60
C ARG A 325 -12.04 5.98 -23.10
N TYR A 326 -12.04 5.51 -21.86
CA TYR A 326 -13.19 4.89 -21.22
C TYR A 326 -13.85 5.88 -20.26
N GLU A 327 -15.13 6.18 -20.49
CA GLU A 327 -15.89 7.06 -19.60
C GLU A 327 -16.26 6.32 -18.31
N TRP A 328 -16.02 6.97 -17.16
CA TRP A 328 -16.36 6.41 -15.85
C TRP A 328 -17.01 7.49 -14.98
N HIS A 329 -18.28 7.27 -14.63
CA HIS A 329 -19.06 7.99 -13.60
C HIS A 329 -18.93 9.53 -13.48
N GLY A 330 -18.60 10.25 -14.55
CA GLY A 330 -18.52 11.72 -14.55
C GLY A 330 -17.16 12.30 -14.14
N ASP A 331 -16.14 11.45 -13.98
CA ASP A 331 -14.74 11.82 -13.77
C ASP A 331 -13.96 11.91 -15.10
N GLU A 332 -12.66 12.23 -15.04
CA GLU A 332 -11.79 12.19 -16.23
C GLU A 332 -11.76 10.77 -16.83
N PRO A 333 -11.85 10.64 -18.17
CA PRO A 333 -11.90 9.33 -18.82
C PRO A 333 -10.59 8.56 -18.59
N LEU A 334 -10.71 7.27 -18.30
CA LEU A 334 -9.59 6.36 -18.08
C LEU A 334 -8.93 6.03 -19.42
N SER A 335 -7.62 6.23 -19.50
CA SER A 335 -6.80 5.84 -20.65
C SER A 335 -5.34 5.66 -20.24
N VAL A 336 -4.62 4.83 -20.99
CA VAL A 336 -3.17 4.62 -20.85
C VAL A 336 -2.49 4.89 -22.18
N ASP A 337 -1.26 5.41 -22.12
CA ASP A 337 -0.40 5.46 -23.30
C ASP A 337 0.13 4.06 -23.60
N VAL A 338 0.11 3.68 -24.87
CA VAL A 338 0.45 2.34 -25.35
C VAL A 338 1.55 2.40 -26.39
N THR A 339 2.59 1.59 -26.19
CA THR A 339 3.60 1.32 -27.21
C THR A 339 3.30 -0.01 -27.89
N ALA A 340 2.96 0.04 -29.18
CA ALA A 340 2.78 -1.12 -30.02
C ALA A 340 4.12 -1.75 -30.44
N ILE A 341 4.29 -3.05 -30.21
CA ILE A 341 5.50 -3.80 -30.54
C ILE A 341 5.15 -4.84 -31.62
N GLU A 342 5.49 -4.53 -32.87
CA GLU A 342 5.04 -5.27 -34.07
C GLU A 342 6.17 -5.99 -34.82
N ASP A 343 7.33 -6.21 -34.19
CA ASP A 343 8.43 -6.92 -34.84
C ASP A 343 8.07 -8.39 -35.07
N ARG A 344 8.06 -8.82 -36.34
CA ARG A 344 7.76 -10.21 -36.73
C ARG A 344 8.70 -11.25 -36.10
N ARG A 345 9.85 -10.83 -35.57
CA ARG A 345 10.75 -11.73 -34.82
C ARG A 345 10.15 -12.19 -33.48
N TYR A 346 9.10 -11.54 -32.97
CA TYR A 346 8.34 -12.00 -31.81
C TYR A 346 7.22 -12.99 -32.16
N ALA A 347 7.02 -13.31 -33.44
CA ALA A 347 5.96 -14.22 -33.87
C ALA A 347 6.07 -15.59 -33.20
N GLY A 348 4.96 -16.04 -32.60
CA GLY A 348 4.84 -17.34 -31.94
C GLY A 348 5.60 -17.49 -30.61
N LEU A 349 6.17 -16.41 -30.06
CA LEU A 349 6.80 -16.46 -28.74
C LEU A 349 5.76 -16.62 -27.63
N THR A 350 6.07 -17.45 -26.64
CA THR A 350 5.25 -17.61 -25.44
C THR A 350 5.49 -16.47 -24.44
N ALA A 351 4.55 -16.27 -23.51
CA ALA A 351 4.71 -15.34 -22.39
C ALA A 351 6.03 -15.55 -21.63
N ALA A 352 6.40 -16.81 -21.36
CA ALA A 352 7.67 -17.16 -20.73
C ALA A 352 8.90 -16.73 -21.53
N GLN A 353 8.85 -16.77 -22.86
CA GLN A 353 9.93 -16.31 -23.72
C GLN A 353 9.99 -14.77 -23.78
N LEU A 354 8.83 -14.10 -23.81
CA LEU A 354 8.74 -12.65 -23.79
C LEU A 354 9.26 -12.05 -22.47
N ALA A 355 8.93 -12.65 -21.32
CA ALA A 355 9.43 -12.21 -20.02
C ALA A 355 10.97 -12.21 -19.96
N VAL A 356 11.63 -13.19 -20.57
CA VAL A 356 13.11 -13.24 -20.68
C VAL A 356 13.67 -12.12 -21.57
N LEU A 357 12.86 -11.58 -22.49
CA LEU A 357 13.24 -10.51 -23.41
C LEU A 357 13.02 -9.10 -22.84
N VAL A 358 12.44 -8.97 -21.65
CA VAL A 358 12.34 -7.70 -20.93
C VAL A 358 13.76 -7.20 -20.59
N PRO A 359 14.10 -5.94 -20.92
CA PRO A 359 15.33 -5.29 -20.46
C PRO A 359 15.33 -5.12 -18.94
N ALA A 360 16.49 -5.11 -18.31
CA ALA A 360 16.57 -4.93 -16.85
C ALA A 360 16.19 -3.50 -16.41
N GLU A 361 16.24 -2.57 -17.36
CA GLU A 361 15.90 -1.16 -17.22
C GLU A 361 14.43 -0.84 -17.56
N ALA A 362 13.63 -1.83 -17.98
CA ALA A 362 12.21 -1.63 -18.21
C ALA A 362 11.44 -1.64 -16.88
N ASP A 363 10.62 -0.62 -16.66
CA ASP A 363 9.86 -0.41 -15.40
C ASP A 363 8.39 -0.83 -15.56
N TRP A 364 8.16 -1.87 -16.37
CA TRP A 364 6.81 -2.31 -16.69
C TRP A 364 6.32 -3.31 -15.62
N PRO A 365 5.15 -3.08 -14.99
CA PRO A 365 4.57 -4.05 -14.06
C PRO A 365 3.89 -5.23 -14.77
N MET A 366 3.70 -5.13 -16.09
CA MET A 366 3.13 -6.19 -16.91
C MET A 366 3.56 -6.09 -18.38
N LEU A 367 3.40 -7.19 -19.12
CA LEU A 367 3.33 -7.17 -20.58
C LEU A 367 1.89 -7.45 -21.03
N VAL A 368 1.48 -6.82 -22.13
CA VAL A 368 0.23 -7.16 -22.81
C VAL A 368 0.57 -7.89 -24.11
N VAL A 369 0.03 -9.09 -24.30
CA VAL A 369 0.33 -9.94 -25.45
C VAL A 369 -0.92 -10.15 -26.30
N ALA A 370 -0.81 -9.77 -27.58
CA ALA A 370 -1.81 -10.05 -28.61
C ALA A 370 -1.39 -11.30 -29.39
N ASP A 371 -1.96 -12.45 -29.00
CA ASP A 371 -1.68 -13.76 -29.56
C ASP A 371 -2.80 -14.27 -30.47
N ALA A 372 -2.71 -15.53 -30.91
CA ALA A 372 -3.68 -16.12 -31.82
C ALA A 372 -5.11 -16.12 -31.26
N GLN A 373 -5.28 -16.20 -29.92
CA GLN A 373 -6.61 -16.13 -29.32
C GLN A 373 -7.14 -14.70 -29.34
N THR A 374 -6.29 -13.68 -29.16
CA THR A 374 -6.67 -12.28 -29.36
C THR A 374 -7.18 -12.02 -30.78
N MET A 375 -6.49 -12.57 -31.80
CA MET A 375 -6.91 -12.42 -33.21
C MET A 375 -8.22 -13.14 -33.51
N ALA A 376 -8.45 -14.30 -32.90
CA ALA A 376 -9.66 -15.11 -33.10
C ALA A 376 -10.89 -14.59 -32.32
N ALA A 377 -10.70 -13.95 -31.16
CA ALA A 377 -11.78 -13.51 -30.29
C ALA A 377 -12.39 -12.18 -30.78
N PRO A 378 -13.71 -12.09 -31.06
CA PRO A 378 -14.35 -10.84 -31.49
C PRO A 378 -14.18 -9.67 -30.50
N ALA A 379 -14.12 -9.98 -29.20
CA ALA A 379 -13.92 -9.01 -28.13
C ALA A 379 -12.45 -8.69 -27.83
N ARG A 380 -11.51 -9.23 -28.64
CA ARG A 380 -10.07 -8.91 -28.60
C ARG A 380 -9.43 -9.05 -27.22
N HIS A 381 -9.77 -10.10 -26.48
CA HIS A 381 -9.16 -10.36 -25.17
C HIS A 381 -7.65 -10.52 -25.31
N LEU A 382 -6.90 -9.80 -24.47
CA LEU A 382 -5.45 -9.79 -24.49
C LEU A 382 -4.91 -10.61 -23.33
N LEU A 383 -3.76 -11.23 -23.53
CA LEU A 383 -3.07 -11.95 -22.47
C LEU A 383 -2.18 -10.97 -21.72
N LEU A 384 -2.51 -10.69 -20.47
CA LEU A 384 -1.64 -9.92 -19.58
C LEU A 384 -0.68 -10.90 -18.90
N VAL A 385 0.57 -10.47 -18.78
CA VAL A 385 1.66 -11.26 -18.23
C VAL A 385 2.30 -10.46 -17.11
N GLY A 386 2.18 -10.95 -15.88
CA GLY A 386 2.88 -10.39 -14.74
C GLY A 386 4.40 -10.58 -14.87
N LEU A 387 5.14 -9.57 -14.46
CA LEU A 387 6.60 -9.60 -14.44
C LEU A 387 7.07 -9.70 -12.99
N ASP A 388 7.79 -10.78 -12.68
CA ASP A 388 8.40 -11.06 -11.37
C ASP A 388 9.93 -11.07 -11.53
N GLU A 389 10.69 -10.73 -10.48
CA GLU A 389 12.14 -10.43 -10.53
C GLU A 389 12.97 -11.58 -11.13
N ASP A 390 12.53 -12.84 -10.97
CA ASP A 390 13.26 -14.04 -11.38
C ASP A 390 12.47 -15.05 -12.24
N SER A 391 11.17 -14.81 -12.48
CA SER A 391 10.25 -15.76 -13.12
C SER A 391 9.15 -15.11 -13.98
N LEU A 392 8.45 -15.93 -14.77
CA LEU A 392 7.17 -15.53 -15.35
C LEU A 392 6.15 -15.41 -14.19
N GLY A 393 5.55 -14.23 -14.02
CA GLY A 393 4.44 -14.01 -13.09
C GLY A 393 3.13 -14.65 -13.58
N PRO A 394 2.02 -14.47 -12.84
CA PRO A 394 0.72 -14.96 -13.26
C PRO A 394 0.33 -14.39 -14.63
N THR A 395 -0.39 -15.18 -15.42
CA THR A 395 -0.94 -14.75 -16.71
C THR A 395 -2.45 -14.84 -16.67
N VAL A 396 -3.13 -13.85 -17.22
CA VAL A 396 -4.59 -13.82 -17.29
C VAL A 396 -5.05 -13.20 -18.59
N ARG A 397 -6.22 -13.61 -19.08
CA ARG A 397 -6.85 -12.91 -20.20
C ARG A 397 -7.79 -11.85 -19.68
N ALA A 398 -7.76 -10.68 -20.31
CA ALA A 398 -8.59 -9.56 -19.92
C ALA A 398 -9.23 -8.91 -21.15
N THR A 399 -10.39 -8.30 -20.96
CA THR A 399 -10.99 -7.42 -21.98
C THR A 399 -10.17 -6.14 -22.13
N PRO A 400 -10.24 -5.43 -23.26
CA PRO A 400 -9.51 -4.17 -23.46
C PRO A 400 -9.73 -3.12 -22.35
N ALA A 401 -10.97 -2.95 -21.86
CA ALA A 401 -11.25 -2.05 -20.74
C ALA A 401 -10.54 -2.48 -19.45
N ALA A 402 -10.52 -3.79 -19.18
CA ALA A 402 -9.84 -4.34 -18.01
C ALA A 402 -8.33 -4.13 -18.12
N VAL A 403 -7.74 -4.19 -19.33
CA VAL A 403 -6.32 -3.87 -19.52
C VAL A 403 -6.02 -2.44 -19.07
N VAL A 404 -6.87 -1.48 -19.42
CA VAL A 404 -6.71 -0.07 -19.03
C VAL A 404 -6.85 0.09 -17.52
N GLU A 405 -7.89 -0.49 -16.90
CA GLU A 405 -8.10 -0.45 -15.45
C GLU A 405 -6.93 -1.07 -14.69
N ILE A 406 -6.48 -2.26 -15.07
CA ILE A 406 -5.39 -2.97 -14.41
C ILE A 406 -4.08 -2.20 -14.60
N ALA A 407 -3.77 -1.72 -15.80
CA ALA A 407 -2.56 -0.95 -16.05
C ALA A 407 -2.49 0.31 -15.20
N ILE A 408 -3.59 1.08 -15.12
CA ILE A 408 -3.70 2.26 -14.27
C ILE A 408 -3.50 1.91 -12.80
N ASN A 409 -4.16 0.85 -12.30
CA ASN A 409 -4.03 0.47 -10.90
C ASN A 409 -2.64 -0.07 -10.55
N LEU A 410 -2.01 -0.86 -11.42
CA LEU A 410 -0.64 -1.33 -11.21
C LEU A 410 0.37 -0.19 -11.28
N TRP A 411 0.22 0.75 -12.21
CA TRP A 411 1.12 1.91 -12.36
C TRP A 411 0.97 2.92 -11.24
N MET A 412 -0.25 3.14 -10.76
CA MET A 412 -0.51 4.02 -9.62
C MET A 412 -0.28 3.30 -8.28
N GLY A 413 -0.09 1.98 -8.29
CA GLY A 413 0.11 1.16 -7.10
C GLY A 413 -1.15 1.05 -6.22
N ASN A 414 -2.33 1.13 -6.83
CA ASN A 414 -3.62 1.03 -6.13
C ASN A 414 -4.02 -0.42 -5.81
N MET A 415 -3.66 -1.37 -6.67
CA MET A 415 -3.99 -2.80 -6.58
C MET A 415 -2.81 -3.63 -7.09
N ASP A 416 -2.72 -4.88 -6.65
CA ASP A 416 -1.68 -5.84 -7.07
C ASP A 416 -2.22 -6.86 -8.07
N TRP A 417 -1.32 -7.66 -8.64
CA TRP A 417 -1.67 -8.68 -9.64
C TRP A 417 -2.66 -9.72 -9.13
N GLU A 418 -2.55 -10.12 -7.87
CA GLU A 418 -3.39 -11.10 -7.21
C GLU A 418 -4.83 -10.60 -6.98
N ASP A 419 -5.04 -9.29 -6.89
CA ASP A 419 -6.37 -8.69 -6.77
C ASP A 419 -7.19 -8.87 -8.06
N PHE A 420 -6.50 -9.03 -9.20
CA PHE A 420 -7.13 -9.20 -10.50
C PHE A 420 -7.13 -10.65 -10.96
N ALA A 421 -5.96 -11.30 -10.97
CA ALA A 421 -5.80 -12.62 -11.58
C ALA A 421 -6.15 -13.77 -10.61
N GLY A 422 -6.29 -13.50 -9.31
CA GLY A 422 -6.32 -14.53 -8.28
C GLY A 422 -4.98 -15.26 -8.16
N ASP A 423 -4.79 -15.96 -7.06
CA ASP A 423 -3.55 -16.70 -6.82
C ASP A 423 -3.64 -18.12 -7.44
N PRO A 424 -2.74 -18.49 -8.37
CA PRO A 424 -2.75 -19.78 -9.07
C PRO A 424 -2.56 -21.01 -8.17
N ASP A 425 -2.10 -20.82 -6.94
CA ASP A 425 -1.94 -21.88 -5.95
C ASP A 425 -3.23 -22.19 -5.16
N TYR A 426 -4.33 -21.47 -5.42
CA TYR A 426 -5.65 -21.73 -4.84
C TYR A 426 -6.58 -22.49 -5.81
N ASP A 427 -7.38 -23.41 -5.26
CA ASP A 427 -8.40 -24.20 -6.00
C ASP A 427 -9.51 -23.36 -6.68
N THR A 428 -9.46 -22.03 -6.55
CA THR A 428 -10.39 -21.07 -7.17
C THR A 428 -9.81 -20.35 -8.39
N TYR A 429 -8.52 -20.53 -8.71
CA TYR A 429 -7.91 -19.95 -9.91
C TYR A 429 -8.37 -20.68 -11.16
N ASP A 430 -9.13 -19.98 -11.99
CA ASP A 430 -9.50 -20.44 -13.32
C ASP A 430 -8.59 -19.76 -14.35
N PRO A 431 -7.57 -20.45 -14.88
CA PRO A 431 -6.65 -19.88 -15.87
C PRO A 431 -7.32 -19.51 -17.19
N ASP A 432 -8.55 -20.01 -17.43
CA ASP A 432 -9.34 -19.74 -18.62
C ASP A 432 -10.37 -18.61 -18.40
N ALA A 433 -10.47 -18.07 -17.17
CA ALA A 433 -11.34 -16.95 -16.88
C ALA A 433 -10.87 -15.66 -17.57
N ILE A 434 -11.83 -14.93 -18.15
CA ILE A 434 -11.59 -13.62 -18.76
C ILE A 434 -11.96 -12.54 -17.76
N LEU A 435 -11.00 -11.72 -17.37
CA LEU A 435 -11.23 -10.57 -16.52
C LEU A 435 -11.92 -9.43 -17.28
N THR A 436 -12.94 -8.85 -16.66
CA THR A 436 -13.72 -7.73 -17.19
C THR A 436 -13.61 -6.54 -16.25
N ALA A 437 -13.62 -5.33 -16.81
CA ALA A 437 -13.48 -4.12 -16.02
C ALA A 437 -14.68 -3.88 -15.08
N SER A 438 -14.42 -3.28 -13.92
CA SER A 438 -15.46 -3.03 -12.91
C SER A 438 -16.33 -1.84 -13.30
N GLY A 439 -17.49 -2.11 -13.91
CA GLY A 439 -18.47 -1.07 -14.24
C GLY A 439 -18.09 -0.18 -15.43
N ILE A 440 -17.05 -0.57 -16.20
CA ILE A 440 -16.62 0.12 -17.42
C ILE A 440 -17.10 -0.68 -18.64
N PRO A 441 -18.00 -0.14 -19.47
CA PRO A 441 -18.45 -0.84 -20.68
C PRO A 441 -17.36 -0.82 -21.77
N GLU A 442 -17.30 -1.89 -22.56
CA GLU A 442 -16.46 -1.92 -23.76
C GLU A 442 -17.04 -0.99 -24.84
N PRO A 443 -16.21 -0.27 -25.60
CA PRO A 443 -16.66 0.47 -26.77
C PRO A 443 -17.23 -0.52 -27.80
N GLU A 444 -18.37 -0.15 -28.41
CA GLU A 444 -19.00 -0.91 -29.50
C GLU A 444 -18.05 -1.07 -30.69
#